data_AF-A0A2A2LGL1-F1
#
_entry.id   AF-A0A2A2LGL1-F1
#
_cell.length_a   1.000
_cell.length_b   1.000
_cell.length_c   1.000
_cell.angle_alpha   90.00
_cell.angle_beta   90.00
_cell.angle_gamma   90.00
#
_symmetry.space_group_name_H-M   'P 1'
#
loop_
_entity.id
_entity.type
_entity.pdbx_description
1 polymer ?
#
loop_
_entity_poly.entity_id
_entity_poly.type
_entity_poly.pdbx_seq_one_letter_code
_entity_poly.pdbx_strand_id
1 'polypeptide(L)'
;MIIPNGVANGIWPHGNQSILYKAWKFHRKPWKERDIHIYVNLDVKTNKNRRKQMDIICQKSELAADCSTHRLNYSEYLEELGNSKFVFSPNGSGPDCHRTWESIIMGAIPIIEVSPMVSLFDNDNVIIVKDYQKVTLDLLLDAERKMTHRVVENSKAFRRHWKPEIEKALEECKRQI
;
A
#
# COMPACT_ATOMS: atom_id res chain seq x y z
N MET A 1 -18.32 -12.36 -9.92
CA MET A 1 -17.89 -11.05 -9.37
C MET A 1 -16.76 -11.33 -8.39
N ILE A 2 -15.55 -10.83 -8.64
CA ILE A 2 -14.43 -10.98 -7.70
C ILE A 2 -14.56 -9.86 -6.66
N ILE A 3 -14.64 -10.24 -5.38
CA ILE A 3 -14.70 -9.28 -4.27
C ILE A 3 -13.26 -8.98 -3.84
N PRO A 4 -12.81 -7.72 -3.89
CA PRO A 4 -11.49 -7.33 -3.42
C PRO A 4 -11.37 -7.54 -1.91
N ASN A 5 -10.21 -7.99 -1.45
CA ASN A 5 -9.91 -8.22 -0.04
C ASN A 5 -9.89 -6.91 0.77
N GLY A 6 -9.50 -5.79 0.16
CA GLY A 6 -9.50 -4.49 0.84
C GLY A 6 -8.47 -4.39 1.97
N VAL A 7 -8.72 -3.54 2.96
CA VAL A 7 -7.94 -3.53 4.22
C VAL A 7 -8.41 -4.72 5.05
N ALA A 8 -7.49 -5.40 5.77
CA ALA A 8 -7.88 -6.50 6.63
C ALA A 8 -8.91 -6.05 7.69
N ASN A 9 -9.84 -6.93 8.04
CA ASN A 9 -10.86 -6.62 9.05
C ASN A 9 -10.30 -6.72 10.48
N GLY A 10 -10.97 -6.08 11.44
CA GLY A 10 -10.52 -5.98 12.83
C GLY A 10 -10.47 -7.30 13.62
N ILE A 11 -10.90 -8.43 13.04
CA ILE A 11 -10.73 -9.76 13.65
C ILE A 11 -9.25 -10.15 13.63
N TRP A 12 -8.47 -9.63 12.67
CA TRP A 12 -7.05 -9.88 12.55
C TRP A 12 -6.23 -8.75 13.20
N PRO A 13 -5.10 -9.06 13.87
CA PRO A 13 -4.21 -8.03 14.43
C PRO A 13 -3.75 -7.00 13.38
N HIS A 14 -3.55 -7.42 12.13
CA HIS A 14 -3.16 -6.58 11.00
C HIS A 14 -4.34 -5.91 10.28
N GLY A 15 -5.54 -5.95 10.86
CA GLY A 15 -6.74 -5.28 10.35
C GLY A 15 -7.37 -4.32 11.35
N ASN A 16 -6.63 -3.94 12.39
CA ASN A 16 -7.11 -3.03 13.42
C ASN A 16 -7.27 -1.61 12.86
N GLN A 17 -8.52 -1.18 12.67
CA GLN A 17 -8.84 0.11 12.07
C GLN A 17 -8.41 1.30 12.96
N SER A 18 -8.49 1.18 14.28
CA SER A 18 -7.99 2.25 15.15
C SER A 18 -6.48 2.49 14.99
N ILE A 19 -5.70 1.43 14.77
CA ILE A 19 -4.25 1.54 14.54
C ILE A 19 -3.98 2.17 13.17
N LEU A 20 -4.65 1.72 12.11
CA LEU A 20 -4.45 2.29 10.78
C LEU A 20 -4.88 3.76 10.70
N TYR A 21 -5.97 4.16 11.34
CA TYR A 21 -6.34 5.59 11.41
C TYR A 21 -5.29 6.43 12.14
N LYS A 22 -4.77 5.95 13.27
CA LYS A 22 -3.69 6.64 13.99
C LYS A 22 -2.43 6.76 13.13
N ALA A 23 -2.01 5.68 12.47
CA ALA A 23 -0.85 5.69 11.60
C ALA A 23 -1.05 6.63 10.40
N TRP A 24 -2.23 6.60 9.77
CA TRP A 24 -2.58 7.53 8.69
C TRP A 24 -2.45 8.99 9.13
N LYS A 25 -2.90 9.30 10.35
CA LYS A 25 -2.87 10.67 10.90
C LYS A 25 -1.48 11.12 11.33
N PHE A 26 -0.66 10.24 11.88
CA PHE A 26 0.58 10.62 12.58
C PHE A 26 1.88 10.08 11.98
N HIS A 27 1.82 9.07 11.11
CA HIS A 27 3.01 8.39 10.57
C HIS A 27 3.16 8.55 9.05
N ARG A 28 2.27 9.28 8.39
CA ARG A 28 2.44 9.63 6.97
C ARG A 28 3.41 10.78 6.82
N LYS A 29 4.60 10.50 6.29
CA LYS A 29 5.56 11.55 5.94
C LYS A 29 5.20 12.19 4.59
N PRO A 30 5.46 13.50 4.41
CA PRO A 30 5.48 14.15 3.11
C PRO A 30 6.37 13.38 2.13
N TRP A 31 5.99 13.30 0.87
CA TRP A 31 6.68 12.48 -0.14
C TRP A 31 8.21 12.71 -0.22
N LYS A 32 8.65 13.97 -0.08
CA LYS A 32 10.07 14.35 -0.14
C LYS A 32 10.88 13.95 1.10
N GLU A 33 10.21 13.66 2.21
CA GLU A 33 10.81 13.30 3.51
C GLU A 33 10.78 11.78 3.77
N ARG A 34 10.40 11.00 2.76
CA ARG A 34 10.34 9.53 2.83
C ARG A 34 11.71 8.92 2.56
N ASP A 35 12.21 8.17 3.52
CA ASP A 35 13.56 7.60 3.49
C ASP A 35 13.63 6.29 2.70
N ILE A 36 12.54 5.51 2.69
CA ILE A 36 12.50 4.20 2.04
C ILE A 36 12.10 4.40 0.57
N HIS A 37 12.99 4.05 -0.37
CA HIS A 37 12.69 4.20 -1.80
C HIS A 37 11.66 3.15 -2.26
N ILE A 38 11.98 1.87 -2.11
CA ILE A 38 11.04 0.77 -2.35
C ILE A 38 11.00 -0.12 -1.12
N TYR A 39 9.81 -0.29 -0.56
CA TYR A 39 9.58 -1.18 0.55
C TYR A 39 9.24 -2.59 0.11
N VAL A 40 9.93 -3.59 0.65
CA VAL A 40 9.76 -5.00 0.33
C VAL A 40 9.71 -5.86 1.60
N ASN A 41 8.52 -6.12 2.12
CA ASN A 41 8.33 -6.99 3.29
C ASN A 41 7.19 -8.00 3.13
N LEU A 42 7.43 -9.11 2.43
CA LEU A 42 6.39 -10.07 2.06
C LEU A 42 6.48 -11.38 2.84
N ASP A 43 5.34 -11.94 3.25
CA ASP A 43 5.30 -13.37 3.63
C ASP A 43 5.26 -14.24 2.36
N VAL A 44 6.38 -14.91 2.08
CA VAL A 44 6.56 -15.82 0.94
C VAL A 44 5.82 -17.15 1.08
N LYS A 45 5.28 -17.50 2.26
CA LYS A 45 4.53 -18.74 2.47
C LYS A 45 3.16 -18.73 1.80
N THR A 46 2.57 -17.54 1.69
CA THR A 46 1.22 -17.33 1.15
C THR A 46 1.13 -17.54 -0.37
N ASN A 47 2.24 -17.36 -1.10
CA ASN A 47 2.31 -17.57 -2.54
C ASN A 47 3.74 -17.95 -2.95
N LYS A 48 3.89 -19.11 -3.58
CA LYS A 48 5.19 -19.69 -3.97
C LYS A 48 5.98 -18.84 -4.96
N ASN A 49 5.31 -17.96 -5.71
CA ASN A 49 5.96 -17.07 -6.69
C ASN A 49 6.59 -15.84 -6.05
N ARG A 50 6.14 -15.43 -4.84
CA ARG A 50 6.58 -14.19 -4.19
C ARG A 50 8.08 -14.12 -3.96
N ARG A 51 8.71 -15.24 -3.64
CA ARG A 51 10.18 -15.28 -3.48
C ARG A 51 10.88 -14.90 -4.78
N LYS A 52 10.52 -15.52 -5.90
CA LYS A 52 11.10 -15.19 -7.21
C LYS A 52 10.81 -13.74 -7.61
N GLN A 53 9.61 -13.26 -7.35
CA GLN A 53 9.21 -11.88 -7.65
C GLN A 53 9.98 -10.85 -6.81
N MET A 54 10.19 -11.15 -5.52
CA MET A 54 11.01 -10.37 -4.61
C MET A 54 12.47 -10.32 -5.08
N ASP A 55 13.04 -11.46 -5.46
CA ASP A 55 14.42 -11.55 -5.94
C ASP A 55 14.66 -10.62 -7.15
N ILE A 56 13.69 -10.49 -8.07
CA ILE A 56 13.78 -9.57 -9.23
C ILE A 56 13.97 -8.12 -8.80
N ILE A 57 13.29 -7.68 -7.74
CA ILE A 57 13.40 -6.30 -7.24
C ILE A 57 14.67 -6.14 -6.43
N CYS A 58 14.96 -7.07 -5.53
CA CYS A 58 16.09 -6.99 -4.61
C CYS A 58 17.46 -7.13 -5.29
N GLN A 59 17.53 -7.75 -6.47
CA GLN A 59 18.77 -7.88 -7.25
C GLN A 59 19.13 -6.61 -8.04
N LYS A 60 18.18 -5.68 -8.22
CA LYS A 60 18.40 -4.41 -8.95
C LYS A 60 18.86 -3.33 -7.98
N SER A 61 20.17 -3.18 -7.81
CA SER A 61 20.74 -2.23 -6.85
C SER A 61 20.36 -0.77 -7.16
N GLU A 62 20.13 -0.44 -8.43
CA GLU A 62 19.67 0.88 -8.88
C GLU A 62 18.27 1.25 -8.36
N LEU A 63 17.49 0.27 -7.91
CA LEU A 63 16.17 0.50 -7.32
C LEU A 63 16.23 0.83 -5.82
N ALA A 64 17.39 0.70 -5.17
CA ALA A 64 17.56 0.97 -3.73
C ALA A 64 16.42 0.38 -2.87
N ALA A 65 16.03 -0.86 -3.15
CA ALA A 65 14.93 -1.52 -2.46
C ALA A 65 15.36 -2.00 -1.06
N ASP A 66 14.55 -1.68 -0.05
CA ASP A 66 14.68 -2.25 1.28
C ASP A 66 14.02 -3.63 1.29
N CYS A 67 14.86 -4.64 1.16
CA CYS A 67 14.48 -6.05 1.20
C CYS A 67 14.75 -6.72 2.55
N SER A 68 14.90 -5.91 3.61
CA SER A 68 15.15 -6.42 4.94
C SER A 68 13.86 -7.03 5.51
N THR A 69 13.71 -8.35 5.34
CA THR A 69 12.49 -9.05 5.78
C THR A 69 12.51 -9.22 7.30
N HIS A 70 11.82 -8.32 8.01
CA HIS A 70 11.67 -8.37 9.46
C HIS A 70 10.21 -8.59 9.87
N ARG A 71 10.01 -9.26 11.01
CA ARG A 71 8.68 -9.37 11.61
C ARG A 71 8.36 -8.09 12.33
N LEU A 72 7.34 -7.40 11.84
CA LEU A 72 6.84 -6.15 12.40
C LEU A 72 5.45 -6.39 12.97
N ASN A 73 5.13 -5.66 14.03
CA ASN A 73 3.74 -5.49 14.41
C ASN A 73 3.03 -4.55 13.42
N TYR A 74 1.70 -4.48 13.50
CA TYR A 74 0.94 -3.73 12.51
C TYR A 74 1.24 -2.23 12.53
N SER A 75 1.51 -1.63 13.70
CA SER A 75 1.85 -0.21 13.79
C SER A 75 3.19 0.11 13.14
N GLU A 76 4.22 -0.70 13.44
CA GLU A 76 5.57 -0.56 12.86
C GLU A 76 5.51 -0.71 11.33
N TYR A 77 4.79 -1.72 10.85
CA TYR A 77 4.58 -1.93 9.42
C TYR A 77 3.95 -0.70 8.74
N LEU A 78 2.92 -0.11 9.35
CA LEU A 78 2.26 1.08 8.79
C LEU A 78 3.17 2.32 8.84
N GLU A 79 4.00 2.45 9.87
CA GLU A 79 5.01 3.50 9.95
C GLU A 79 6.03 3.38 8.80
N GLU A 80 6.51 2.16 8.51
CA GLU A 80 7.37 1.93 7.35
C GLU A 80 6.66 2.27 6.03
N LEU A 81 5.38 1.88 5.86
CA LEU A 81 4.60 2.31 4.68
C LEU A 81 4.50 3.84 4.58
N GLY A 82 4.30 4.53 5.70
CA GLY A 82 4.25 5.99 5.77
C GLY A 82 5.58 6.67 5.45
N ASN A 83 6.70 5.96 5.63
CA ASN A 83 8.05 6.37 5.26
C ASN A 83 8.51 5.90 3.87
N SER A 84 7.66 5.19 3.12
CA SER A 84 8.03 4.56 1.85
C SER A 84 7.49 5.29 0.64
N LYS A 85 8.30 5.53 -0.38
CA LYS A 85 7.83 6.10 -1.66
C LYS A 85 7.04 5.07 -2.46
N PHE A 86 7.67 3.94 -2.75
CA PHE A 86 7.07 2.83 -3.47
C PHE A 86 6.94 1.60 -2.57
N VAL A 87 5.92 0.79 -2.81
CA VAL A 87 5.69 -0.45 -2.05
C VAL A 87 5.54 -1.62 -3.01
N PHE A 88 6.43 -2.60 -2.90
CA PHE A 88 6.30 -3.82 -3.68
C PHE A 88 5.12 -4.64 -3.18
N SER A 89 4.10 -4.83 -4.04
CA SER A 89 2.82 -5.38 -3.62
C SER A 89 2.33 -6.48 -4.59
N PRO A 90 3.05 -7.61 -4.70
CA PRO A 90 2.61 -8.73 -5.49
C PRO A 90 1.36 -9.39 -4.95
N ASN A 91 0.63 -10.01 -5.87
CA ASN A 91 -0.57 -10.79 -5.61
C ASN A 91 -0.37 -11.73 -4.40
N GLY A 92 -1.38 -11.78 -3.54
CA GLY A 92 -1.41 -12.63 -2.35
C GLY A 92 -1.80 -14.06 -2.68
N SER A 93 -2.57 -14.63 -1.76
CA SER A 93 -3.34 -15.85 -2.03
C SER A 93 -4.44 -15.61 -3.08
N GLY A 94 -4.80 -14.33 -3.32
CA GLY A 94 -5.73 -13.88 -4.35
C GLY A 94 -5.17 -12.73 -5.20
N PRO A 95 -6.00 -12.17 -6.09
CA PRO A 95 -5.57 -11.18 -7.08
C PRO A 95 -5.38 -9.75 -6.55
N ASP A 96 -5.59 -9.51 -5.25
CA ASP A 96 -5.16 -8.32 -4.50
C ASP A 96 -4.54 -8.69 -3.15
N CYS A 97 -3.88 -7.70 -2.54
CA CYS A 97 -3.24 -7.83 -1.24
C CYS A 97 -3.64 -6.66 -0.33
N HIS A 98 -3.86 -6.91 0.97
CA HIS A 98 -4.11 -5.86 1.97
C HIS A 98 -3.09 -4.72 1.90
N ARG A 99 -1.83 -5.08 1.65
CA ARG A 99 -0.71 -4.16 1.42
C ARG A 99 -0.96 -3.13 0.32
N THR A 100 -1.63 -3.51 -0.78
CA THR A 100 -1.96 -2.57 -1.86
C THR A 100 -2.88 -1.47 -1.34
N TRP A 101 -3.89 -1.83 -0.55
CA TRP A 101 -4.84 -0.90 0.03
C TRP A 101 -4.21 -0.03 1.11
N GLU A 102 -3.44 -0.63 2.02
CA GLU A 102 -2.76 0.06 3.12
C GLU A 102 -1.69 1.04 2.62
N SER A 103 -0.92 0.66 1.58
CA SER A 103 0.08 1.56 0.98
C SER A 103 -0.55 2.80 0.35
N ILE A 104 -1.67 2.65 -0.37
CA ILE A 104 -2.44 3.79 -0.89
C ILE A 104 -2.91 4.68 0.25
N ILE A 105 -3.45 4.10 1.32
CA ILE A 105 -3.90 4.86 2.50
C ILE A 105 -2.73 5.63 3.13
N MET A 106 -1.58 4.99 3.29
CA MET A 106 -0.37 5.63 3.82
C MET A 106 0.31 6.58 2.82
N GLY A 107 -0.22 6.72 1.61
CA GLY A 107 0.24 7.66 0.58
C GLY A 107 1.49 7.22 -0.18
N ALA A 108 1.85 5.93 -0.10
CA ALA A 108 2.87 5.32 -0.94
C ALA A 108 2.25 4.86 -2.27
N ILE A 109 3.09 4.66 -3.29
CA ILE A 109 2.67 4.16 -4.60
C ILE A 109 2.94 2.64 -4.66
N PRO A 110 1.91 1.77 -4.62
CA PRO A 110 2.13 0.34 -4.77
C PRO A 110 2.54 -0.04 -6.20
N ILE A 111 3.43 -1.02 -6.29
CA ILE A 111 3.83 -1.69 -7.53
C ILE A 111 3.14 -3.05 -7.56
N ILE A 112 2.16 -3.20 -8.45
CA ILE A 112 1.33 -4.40 -8.58
C ILE A 112 1.50 -5.05 -9.96
N GLU A 113 1.22 -6.34 -10.01
CA GLU A 113 1.10 -7.08 -11.28
C GLU A 113 -0.31 -6.87 -11.86
N VAL A 114 -0.42 -6.85 -13.18
CA VAL A 114 -1.72 -6.79 -13.87
C VAL A 114 -2.62 -7.94 -13.42
N SER A 115 -3.85 -7.62 -13.04
CA SER A 115 -4.85 -8.59 -12.63
C SER A 115 -6.25 -8.13 -13.10
N PRO A 116 -7.28 -9.00 -13.06
CA PRO A 116 -8.65 -8.60 -13.38
C PRO A 116 -9.22 -7.46 -12.49
N MET A 117 -8.50 -7.07 -11.44
CA MET A 117 -8.92 -6.05 -10.48
C MET A 117 -8.20 -4.70 -10.64
N VAL A 118 -7.40 -4.52 -11.69
CA VAL A 118 -6.69 -3.24 -11.94
C VAL A 118 -7.63 -2.03 -12.00
N SER A 119 -8.86 -2.20 -12.50
CA SER A 119 -9.86 -1.11 -12.59
C SER A 119 -10.32 -0.56 -11.23
N LEU A 120 -10.01 -1.26 -10.15
CA LEU A 120 -10.25 -0.75 -8.80
C LEU A 120 -9.34 0.46 -8.50
N PHE A 121 -8.18 0.53 -9.13
CA PHE A 121 -7.13 1.49 -8.86
C PHE A 121 -7.04 2.62 -9.90
N ASP A 122 -7.98 2.71 -10.85
CA ASP A 122 -7.97 3.73 -11.93
C ASP A 122 -7.87 5.18 -11.44
N ASN A 123 -8.23 5.43 -10.17
CA ASN A 123 -8.19 6.75 -9.56
C ASN A 123 -7.07 6.95 -8.55
N ASP A 124 -6.24 5.94 -8.33
CA ASP A 124 -5.18 5.89 -7.32
C ASP A 124 -3.81 5.96 -8.00
N ASN A 125 -2.79 6.46 -7.27
CA ASN A 125 -1.42 6.43 -7.76
C ASN A 125 -0.87 5.00 -7.59
N VAL A 126 -0.95 4.19 -8.64
CA VAL A 126 -0.51 2.78 -8.64
C VAL A 126 0.31 2.49 -9.88
N ILE A 127 1.43 1.77 -9.72
CA ILE A 127 2.23 1.25 -10.83
C ILE A 127 1.76 -0.16 -11.15
N ILE A 128 1.25 -0.35 -12.37
CA ILE A 128 0.77 -1.65 -12.86
C ILE A 128 1.76 -2.17 -13.89
N VAL A 129 2.35 -3.34 -13.63
CA VAL A 129 3.28 -4.00 -14.55
C VAL A 129 2.73 -5.35 -14.99
N LYS A 130 3.08 -5.77 -16.22
CA LYS A 130 2.83 -7.14 -16.68
C LYS A 130 3.82 -8.14 -16.08
N ASP A 131 5.00 -7.67 -15.73
CA ASP A 131 6.11 -8.44 -15.15
C ASP A 131 6.99 -7.47 -14.34
N TYR A 132 7.45 -7.90 -13.17
CA TYR A 132 8.35 -7.14 -12.31
C TYR A 132 9.74 -6.88 -12.92
N GLN A 133 10.14 -7.63 -13.95
CA GLN A 133 11.32 -7.30 -14.74
C GLN A 133 11.25 -5.90 -15.35
N LYS A 134 10.04 -5.38 -15.62
CA LYS A 134 9.82 -4.03 -16.17
C LYS A 134 9.91 -2.92 -15.13
N VAL A 135 10.02 -3.24 -13.83
CA VAL A 135 10.28 -2.24 -12.80
C VAL A 135 11.70 -1.73 -12.95
N THR A 136 11.82 -0.45 -13.30
CA THR A 136 13.09 0.24 -13.59
C THR A 136 13.07 1.60 -12.91
N LEU A 137 14.24 2.19 -12.68
CA LEU A 137 14.34 3.52 -12.09
C LEU A 137 13.55 4.56 -12.92
N ASP A 138 13.61 4.49 -14.25
CA ASP A 138 12.87 5.39 -15.13
C ASP A 138 11.34 5.26 -14.96
N LEU A 139 10.83 4.04 -14.79
CA LEU A 139 9.41 3.80 -14.51
C LEU A 139 9.00 4.46 -13.19
N LEU A 140 9.83 4.34 -12.15
CA LEU A 140 9.55 4.93 -10.83
C LEU A 140 9.57 6.45 -10.88
N LEU A 141 10.59 7.03 -11.52
CA LEU A 141 10.71 8.48 -11.71
C LEU A 141 9.55 9.03 -12.55
N ASP A 142 9.11 8.30 -13.57
CA ASP A 142 7.94 8.66 -14.37
C ASP A 142 6.64 8.63 -13.56
N ALA A 143 6.45 7.60 -12.75
CA ALA A 143 5.31 7.50 -11.84
C ALA A 143 5.32 8.63 -10.80
N GLU A 144 6.47 8.99 -10.24
CA GLU A 144 6.62 10.13 -9.32
C GLU A 144 6.26 11.45 -10.00
N ARG A 145 6.69 11.69 -11.24
CA ARG A 145 6.33 12.92 -12.00
C ARG A 145 4.84 12.99 -12.32
N LYS A 146 4.22 11.85 -12.60
CA LYS A 146 2.77 11.75 -12.93
C LYS A 146 1.91 11.64 -11.68
N MET A 147 2.51 11.47 -10.51
CA MET A 147 1.80 11.34 -9.25
C MET A 147 0.91 12.56 -9.06
N THR A 148 -0.38 12.30 -8.89
CA THR A 148 -1.33 13.36 -8.57
C THR A 148 -1.39 13.52 -7.05
N HIS A 149 -1.44 14.76 -6.56
CA HIS A 149 -1.71 15.06 -5.14
C HIS A 149 -3.16 14.75 -4.73
N ARG A 150 -3.76 13.71 -5.31
CA ARG A 150 -5.11 13.29 -4.99
C ARG A 150 -5.19 12.98 -3.50
N VAL A 151 -6.22 13.55 -2.91
CA VAL A 151 -6.57 13.32 -1.53
C VAL A 151 -6.88 11.84 -1.34
N VAL A 152 -6.16 11.16 -0.44
CA VAL A 152 -6.34 9.73 -0.14
C VAL A 152 -7.79 9.44 0.24
N GLU A 153 -8.49 10.39 0.88
CA GLU A 153 -9.91 10.29 1.18
C GLU A 153 -10.82 10.06 -0.04
N ASN A 154 -10.36 10.39 -1.25
CA ASN A 154 -11.06 10.10 -2.50
C ASN A 154 -10.77 8.71 -3.09
N SER A 155 -9.79 8.00 -2.56
CA SER A 155 -9.48 6.63 -2.97
C SER A 155 -10.65 5.70 -2.70
N LYS A 156 -10.90 4.75 -3.62
CA LYS A 156 -11.85 3.66 -3.36
C LYS A 156 -11.41 2.81 -2.15
N ALA A 157 -10.10 2.75 -1.88
CA ALA A 157 -9.51 2.11 -0.71
C ALA A 157 -10.10 2.66 0.58
N PHE A 158 -10.06 4.00 0.67
CA PHE A 158 -10.50 4.75 1.82
C PHE A 158 -12.03 4.70 1.93
N ARG A 159 -12.75 4.97 0.84
CA ARG A 159 -14.23 5.05 0.85
C ARG A 159 -14.91 3.71 1.15
N ARG A 160 -14.34 2.58 0.73
CA ARG A 160 -14.99 1.28 0.89
C ARG A 160 -14.95 0.77 2.34
N HIS A 161 -13.88 1.06 3.06
CA HIS A 161 -13.67 0.54 4.42
C HIS A 161 -13.94 1.60 5.48
N TRP A 162 -13.47 2.83 5.27
CA TRP A 162 -13.44 3.85 6.31
C TRP A 162 -14.59 4.83 6.26
N LYS A 163 -15.32 4.94 5.14
CA LYS A 163 -16.42 5.89 5.03
C LYS A 163 -17.44 5.74 6.19
N PRO A 164 -17.91 4.53 6.56
CA PRO A 164 -18.86 4.40 7.66
C PRO A 164 -18.29 4.80 9.03
N GLU A 165 -17.02 4.47 9.30
CA GLU A 165 -16.37 4.76 10.59
C GLU A 165 -15.97 6.23 10.71
N ILE A 166 -15.56 6.85 9.61
CA ILE A 166 -15.27 8.29 9.52
C ILE A 166 -16.56 9.10 9.60
N GLU A 167 -17.62 8.67 8.91
CA GLU A 167 -18.94 9.30 9.04
C GLU A 167 -19.42 9.24 10.48
N LYS A 168 -19.29 8.08 11.15
CA LYS A 168 -19.61 7.91 12.57
C LYS A 168 -18.76 8.82 13.48
N ALA A 169 -17.44 8.87 13.28
CA ALA A 169 -16.55 9.72 14.06
C ALA A 169 -16.83 11.22 13.85
N LEU A 170 -17.16 11.64 12.62
CA LEU A 170 -17.58 13.00 12.30
C LEU A 170 -18.93 13.34 12.95
N GLU A 171 -19.86 12.40 13.00
CA GLU A 171 -21.16 12.55 13.68
C GLU A 171 -20.97 12.72 15.19
N GLU A 172 -20.05 11.97 15.80
CA GLU A 172 -19.70 12.05 17.22
C GLU A 172 -19.03 13.38 17.58
N CYS A 173 -18.14 13.91 16.72
CA CYS A 173 -17.55 15.24 16.88
C CYS A 173 -18.60 16.36 16.76
N LYS A 174 -19.59 16.24 15.87
CA LYS A 174 -20.68 17.22 15.73
C LYS A 174 -21.62 17.26 16.94
N ARG A 175 -21.67 16.19 17.74
CA ARG A 175 -22.47 16.12 18.98
C ARG A 175 -21.76 16.70 20.22
N GLN A 176 -20.50 17.10 20.07
CA GLN A 176 -19.69 17.71 21.12
C GLN A 176 -19.50 19.23 20.94
N ILE A 177 -20.24 19.82 20.01
CA ILE A 177 -20.39 21.28 19.79
C ILE A 177 -21.87 21.62 19.99
#